data_AF-A0A537QU18-F1
#
_entry.id   AF-A0A537QU18-F1
#
_cell.length_a   1.000
_cell.length_b   1.000
_cell.length_c   1.000
_cell.angle_alpha   90.00
_cell.angle_beta   90.00
_cell.angle_gamma   90.00
#
_symmetry.space_group_name_H-M   'P 1'
#
loop_
_entity.id
_entity.type
_entity.pdbx_description
1 polymer ?
#
loop_
_entity_poly.entity_id
_entity_poly.type
_entity_poly.pdbx_seq_one_letter_code
_entity_poly.pdbx_strand_id
1 'polypeptide(L)'
;MTRLTRHDIAEALGPLDDVTIAEIIGTGATVSELAEAQAWMANDEPLMNAGRPLATGRVRELIDILEELEPEEDEQEAGPVASRG
;
A
#
# COMPACT_ATOMS: atom_id res chain seq x y z
N MET A 1 -17.06 -3.98 13.74
CA MET A 1 -15.82 -3.92 12.95
C MET A 1 -15.54 -5.32 12.44
N THR A 2 -15.60 -5.51 11.12
CA THR A 2 -15.31 -6.79 10.47
C THR A 2 -13.81 -6.93 10.35
N ARG A 3 -13.26 -8.04 10.88
CA ARG A 3 -11.84 -8.36 10.70
C ARG A 3 -11.57 -8.70 9.23
N LEU A 4 -10.37 -8.38 8.78
CA LEU A 4 -9.92 -8.76 7.44
C LEU A 4 -9.95 -10.27 7.26
N THR A 5 -10.49 -10.71 6.14
CA THR A 5 -10.37 -12.08 5.64
C THR A 5 -9.52 -12.10 4.37
N ARG A 6 -9.04 -13.29 4.00
CA ARG A 6 -8.33 -13.49 2.73
C ARG A 6 -9.13 -13.00 1.51
N HIS A 7 -10.45 -13.13 1.54
CA HIS A 7 -11.30 -12.67 0.47
C HIS A 7 -11.33 -11.13 0.40
N ASP A 8 -11.50 -10.46 1.53
CA ASP A 8 -11.48 -8.98 1.59
C ASP A 8 -10.15 -8.42 1.10
N ILE A 9 -9.04 -9.06 1.49
CA ILE A 9 -7.69 -8.67 1.06
C ILE A 9 -7.56 -8.85 -0.45
N ALA A 10 -8.00 -9.99 -1.00
CA ALA A 10 -7.92 -10.26 -2.43
C ALA A 10 -8.84 -9.35 -3.26
N GLU A 11 -10.00 -8.94 -2.74
CA GLU A 11 -10.84 -7.94 -3.40
C GLU A 11 -10.22 -6.54 -3.36
N ALA A 12 -9.54 -6.19 -2.26
CA ALA A 12 -9.00 -4.86 -2.05
C ALA A 12 -7.65 -4.63 -2.75
N LEU A 13 -6.73 -5.59 -2.69
CA LEU A 13 -5.36 -5.47 -3.20
C LEU A 13 -5.10 -6.33 -4.45
N GLY A 14 -6.07 -7.16 -4.83
CA GLY A 14 -5.88 -8.16 -5.86
C GLY A 14 -5.19 -9.43 -5.32
N PRO A 15 -4.82 -10.35 -6.23
CA PRO A 15 -4.21 -11.62 -5.85
C PRO A 15 -2.81 -11.41 -5.27
N LEU A 16 -2.70 -11.50 -3.95
CA LEU A 16 -1.45 -11.54 -3.19
C LEU A 16 -1.07 -12.98 -2.84
N ASP A 17 0.19 -13.16 -2.44
CA ASP A 17 0.64 -14.43 -1.91
C ASP A 17 0.05 -14.71 -0.51
N ASP A 18 0.03 -16.00 -0.14
CA ASP A 18 -0.55 -16.42 1.15
C ASP A 18 0.26 -15.96 2.37
N VAL A 19 1.54 -15.61 2.19
CA VAL A 19 2.43 -15.15 3.26
C VAL A 19 2.06 -13.72 3.63
N THR A 20 2.00 -12.83 2.64
CA THR A 20 1.55 -11.45 2.76
C THR A 20 0.12 -11.37 3.29
N ILE A 21 -0.79 -12.22 2.79
CA ILE A 21 -2.16 -12.28 3.31
C ILE A 21 -2.16 -12.63 4.80
N ALA A 22 -1.30 -13.56 5.23
CA ALA A 22 -1.19 -13.94 6.64
C ALA A 22 -0.60 -12.81 7.49
N GLU A 23 0.37 -12.05 6.98
CA GLU A 23 0.95 -10.88 7.66
C GLU A 23 -0.09 -9.78 7.85
N ILE A 24 -0.83 -9.42 6.79
CA ILE A 24 -1.91 -8.43 6.85
C ILE A 24 -2.99 -8.86 7.85
N ILE A 25 -3.42 -10.13 7.84
CA ILE A 25 -4.37 -10.65 8.84
C ILE A 25 -3.75 -10.61 10.25
N GLY A 26 -2.45 -10.88 10.35
CA GLY A 26 -1.66 -10.88 11.59
C GLY A 26 -1.61 -9.53 12.29
N THR A 27 -1.66 -8.41 11.55
CA THR A 27 -1.78 -7.05 12.11
C THR A 27 -3.06 -6.86 12.93
N GLY A 28 -4.08 -7.71 12.70
CA GLY A 28 -5.39 -7.60 13.31
C GLY A 28 -6.20 -6.40 12.82
N ALA A 29 -5.82 -5.82 11.68
CA ALA A 29 -6.53 -4.72 11.07
C ALA A 29 -7.91 -5.11 10.53
N THR A 30 -8.72 -4.08 10.33
CA THR A 30 -10.08 -4.15 9.80
C THR A 30 -10.10 -3.72 8.34
N VAL A 31 -11.19 -4.09 7.64
CA VAL A 31 -11.39 -3.69 6.23
C VAL A 31 -11.32 -2.17 6.06
N SER A 32 -11.81 -1.41 7.03
CA SER A 32 -11.75 0.06 7.01
C SER A 32 -10.33 0.61 7.13
N GLU A 33 -9.50 0.01 8.01
CA GLU A 33 -8.08 0.40 8.16
C GLU A 33 -7.28 0.05 6.88
N LEU A 34 -7.60 -1.06 6.21
CA LEU A 34 -6.98 -1.42 4.93
C LEU A 34 -7.34 -0.45 3.81
N ALA A 35 -8.61 -0.08 3.71
CA ALA A 35 -9.06 0.93 2.74
C ALA A 35 -8.41 2.29 3.00
N GLU A 36 -8.20 2.67 4.26
CA GLU A 36 -7.49 3.89 4.61
C GLU A 36 -6.02 3.82 4.18
N ALA A 37 -5.31 2.72 4.44
CA ALA A 37 -3.93 2.52 4.00
C ALA A 37 -3.78 2.62 2.48
N GLN A 38 -4.69 2.02 1.71
CA GLN A 38 -4.69 2.19 0.25
C GLN A 38 -4.95 3.63 -0.20
N ALA A 39 -5.87 4.34 0.45
CA ALA A 39 -6.13 5.74 0.13
C ALA A 39 -4.92 6.65 0.41
N TRP A 40 -4.05 6.25 1.35
CA TRP A 40 -2.75 6.87 1.58
C TRP A 40 -1.76 6.58 0.47
N MET A 41 -1.63 5.32 0.02
CA MET A 41 -0.70 4.96 -1.05
C MET A 41 -1.11 5.54 -2.41
N ALA A 42 -2.40 5.57 -2.71
CA ALA A 42 -2.93 6.08 -3.97
C ALA A 42 -2.89 7.63 -4.11
N ASN A 43 -2.48 8.37 -3.06
CA ASN A 43 -2.25 9.81 -3.13
C ASN A 43 -0.75 10.12 -3.14
N ASP A 44 -0.23 10.58 -4.27
CA ASP A 44 1.19 10.96 -4.47
C ASP A 44 1.68 12.07 -3.53
N GLU A 45 0.80 12.99 -3.15
CA GLU A 45 1.06 13.87 -2.02
C GLU A 45 0.36 13.26 -0.81
N PRO A 46 1.09 12.89 0.26
CA PRO A 46 0.45 12.41 1.47
C PRO A 46 -0.65 13.40 1.84
N LEU A 47 -1.76 12.92 2.39
CA LEU A 47 -2.88 13.75 2.88
C LEU A 47 -2.47 14.89 3.87
N MET A 48 -1.17 15.07 4.14
CA MET A 48 -0.50 16.30 4.56
C MET A 48 -1.06 17.58 3.89
N ASN A 49 -1.36 17.60 2.59
CA ASN A 49 -1.96 18.81 1.96
C ASN A 49 -3.43 19.06 2.37
N ALA A 50 -4.13 18.03 2.88
CA ALA A 50 -5.48 18.14 3.41
C ALA A 50 -5.51 18.42 4.93
N GLY A 51 -4.35 18.61 5.57
CA GLY A 51 -4.24 18.83 7.02
C GLY A 51 -4.61 17.61 7.87
N ARG A 52 -4.61 16.40 7.30
CA ARG A 52 -4.80 15.18 8.10
C ARG A 52 -3.49 14.79 8.79
N PRO A 53 -3.54 14.36 10.06
CA PRO A 53 -2.38 13.78 10.72
C PRO A 53 -1.92 12.51 9.98
N LEU A 54 -0.61 12.25 10.02
CA LEU A 54 -0.01 11.02 9.50
C LEU A 54 -0.77 9.78 9.97
N ALA A 55 -0.85 8.76 9.11
CA ALA A 55 -1.34 7.44 9.51
C ALA A 55 -0.58 6.95 10.75
N THR A 56 -1.30 6.44 11.76
CA THR A 56 -0.71 5.90 13.00
C THR A 56 -1.33 4.56 13.36
N GLY A 57 -0.62 3.78 14.18
CA GLY A 57 -1.06 2.45 14.60
C GLY A 57 -1.11 1.45 13.43
N ARG A 58 -2.19 0.67 13.36
CA ARG A 58 -2.33 -0.42 12.37
C ARG A 58 -2.35 0.09 10.93
N VAL A 59 -2.89 1.29 10.68
CA VAL A 59 -2.90 1.87 9.33
C VAL A 59 -1.47 2.12 8.84
N ARG A 60 -0.56 2.58 9.72
CA ARG A 60 0.85 2.78 9.34
C ARG A 60 1.55 1.46 9.05
N GLU A 61 1.33 0.46 9.90
CA GLU A 61 1.89 -0.88 9.71
C GLU A 61 1.42 -1.52 8.40
N LEU A 62 0.14 -1.33 8.03
CA LEU A 62 -0.37 -1.74 6.73
C LEU A 62 0.31 -1.00 5.58
N ILE A 63 0.47 0.33 5.68
CA ILE A 63 1.19 1.10 4.65
C ILE A 63 2.60 0.56 4.47
N ASP A 64 3.33 0.31 5.55
CA ASP A 64 4.70 -0.22 5.48
C ASP A 64 4.75 -1.58 4.76
N ILE A 65 3.80 -2.49 5.03
CA ILE A 65 3.69 -3.79 4.33
C ILE A 65 3.36 -3.58 2.84
N LEU A 66 2.45 -2.67 2.53
CA LEU A 66 2.03 -2.42 1.14
C LEU A 66 3.13 -1.75 0.31
N GLU A 67 3.89 -0.81 0.89
CA GLU A 67 5.06 -0.17 0.28
C GLU A 67 6.14 -1.21 -0.09
N GLU A 68 6.28 -2.29 0.68
CA GLU A 68 7.21 -3.40 0.36
C GLU A 68 6.70 -4.30 -0.78
N LEU A 69 5.39 -4.32 -1.04
CA LEU A 69 4.76 -5.15 -2.09
C LEU A 69 4.64 -4.44 -3.42
N GLU A 70 4.51 -3.11 -3.42
CA GLU A 70 4.60 -2.37 -4.67
C GLU A 70 6.01 -2.62 -5.23
N PRO A 71 6.13 -3.28 -6.40
CA PRO A 71 7.42 -3.30 -7.06
C PRO A 71 7.81 -1.84 -7.21
N GLU A 72 9.01 -1.46 -6.75
CA GLU A 72 9.55 -0.12 -7.01
C GLU A 72 9.20 0.16 -8.47
N GLU A 73 8.30 1.10 -8.73
CA GLU A 73 8.04 1.52 -10.08
C GLU A 73 9.37 2.13 -10.48
N ASP A 74 10.25 1.28 -11.05
CA ASP A 74 11.54 1.63 -11.57
C ASP A 74 11.24 2.88 -12.37
N GLU A 75 11.64 4.03 -11.80
CA GLU A 75 11.63 5.32 -12.44
C GLU A 75 12.06 5.01 -13.85
N GLN A 76 11.13 5.11 -14.81
CA GLN A 76 11.40 4.72 -16.18
C GLN A 76 12.73 5.37 -16.50
N GLU A 77 13.76 4.53 -16.56
CA GLU A 77 15.10 4.96 -16.82
C GLU A 77 14.97 5.38 -18.27
N ALA A 78 14.67 6.67 -18.47
CA ALA A 78 14.82 7.34 -19.73
C ALA A 78 16.33 7.30 -19.95
N GLY A 79 16.78 6.15 -20.46
CA GLY A 79 18.16 5.83 -20.67
C GLY A 79 18.83 6.94 -21.46
N PRO A 80 20.15 7.10 -21.33
CA PRO A 80 20.86 8.22 -21.90
C PRO A 80 20.75 8.11 -23.42
N VAL A 81 20.00 9.01 -24.08
CA VAL A 81 20.18 9.26 -25.50
C VAL A 81 21.43 10.11 -25.70
N ALA A 82 22.57 9.56 -25.30
CA ALA A 82 23.85 9.99 -25.81
C ALA A 82 23.97 9.49 -27.26
N SER A 83 24.02 10.47 -28.17
CA SER A 83 24.78 10.47 -29.42
C SER A 83 24.15 9.82 -30.66
N ARG A 84 23.78 10.67 -31.63
CA ARG A 84 24.13 10.58 -33.06
C ARG A 84 23.62 11.86 -33.76
N GLY A 85 24.36 12.69 -34.48
CA GLY A 85 25.76 12.80 -34.91
C GLY A 85 25.88 14.11 -35.70
#